data_AF-X0Y2B7-F1
#
_entry.id   AF-X0Y2B7-F1
#
_cell.length_a   1.000
_cell.length_b   1.000
_cell.length_c   1.000
_cell.angle_alpha   90.00
_cell.angle_beta   90.00
_cell.angle_gamma   90.00
#
_symmetry.space_group_name_H-M   'P 1'
#
loop_
_entity.id
_entity.type
_entity.pdbx_description
1 polymer ?
#
loop_
_entity_poly.entity_id
_entity_poly.type
_entity_poly.pdbx_seq_one_letter_code
_entity_poly.pdbx_strand_id
1 'polypeptide(L)'
;MDEMDCRILKALQNDFPLSEEPYEIIACGLQIPCDQLWNMVQRLIAEGVIRRIGASLDSRKLGFCSTLAAVSSKADLVEQAA
;
A
#
# COMPACT_ATOMS: atom_id res chain seq x y z
N MET A 1 16.84 -0.36 3.74
CA MET A 1 15.81 0.64 4.06
C MET A 1 16.40 1.59 5.07
N ASP A 2 16.51 2.86 4.70
CA ASP A 2 17.08 3.89 5.55
C ASP A 2 16.02 4.53 6.48
N GLU A 3 16.44 5.46 7.34
CA GLU A 3 15.51 6.16 8.25
C GLU A 3 14.49 7.01 7.50
N MET A 4 14.88 7.60 6.36
CA MET A 4 14.01 8.45 5.56
C MET A 4 12.94 7.61 4.83
N ASP A 5 13.29 6.45 4.28
CA ASP A 5 12.36 5.46 3.72
C ASP A 5 11.28 5.12 4.76
N CYS A 6 11.68 4.85 6.01
CA CYS A 6 10.74 4.57 7.09
C CYS A 6 9.78 5.74 7.34
N ARG A 7 10.29 6.98 7.31
CA ARG A 7 9.45 8.18 7.48
C ARG A 7 8.49 8.38 6.32
N ILE A 8 8.95 8.19 5.08
CA ILE A 8 8.12 8.26 3.87
C ILE A 8 7.00 7.22 3.91
N LEU A 9 7.33 5.97 4.22
CA LEU A 9 6.34 4.89 4.31
C LEU A 9 5.26 5.17 5.36
N LYS A 10 5.66 5.68 6.53
CA LYS A 10 4.72 6.09 7.58
C LYS A 10 3.80 7.22 7.11
N ALA A 11 4.35 8.23 6.43
CA ALA A 11 3.56 9.35 5.91
C ALA A 11 2.54 8.89 4.85
N LEU A 12 2.94 7.98 3.95
CA LEU A 12 2.07 7.44 2.90
C LEU A 12 0.97 6.51 3.43
N GLN A 13 1.18 5.83 4.56
CA GLN A 13 0.25 4.84 5.10
C GLN A 13 -0.83 5.43 6.01
N ASN A 14 -0.49 6.43 6.83
CA ASN A 14 -1.38 6.89 7.90
C ASN A 14 -2.41 7.91 7.42
N ASP A 15 -1.97 8.90 6.65
CA ASP A 15 -2.82 10.04 6.24
C ASP A 15 -2.32 10.59 4.89
N PHE A 16 -2.55 9.83 3.81
CA PHE A 16 -2.26 10.31 2.48
C PHE A 16 -3.20 11.50 2.17
N PRO A 17 -2.68 12.73 1.98
CA PRO A 17 -3.52 13.92 1.85
C PRO A 17 -4.46 13.84 0.65
N LEU A 18 -5.73 14.21 0.83
CA LEU A 18 -6.68 14.38 -0.28
C LEU A 18 -6.59 15.83 -0.77
N SER A 19 -5.61 16.11 -1.60
CA SER A 19 -5.38 17.42 -2.21
C SER A 19 -4.94 17.27 -3.67
N GLU A 20 -4.87 18.38 -4.40
CA GLU A 20 -4.33 18.40 -5.77
C GLU A 20 -2.85 18.01 -5.81
N GLU A 21 -2.07 18.34 -4.76
CA GLU A 21 -0.62 18.12 -4.69
C GLU A 21 -0.23 17.36 -3.39
N PRO A 22 -0.64 16.08 -3.23
CA PRO A 22 -0.47 15.37 -1.97
C PRO A 22 1.01 15.09 -1.64
N TYR A 23 1.83 14.88 -2.66
CA TYR A 23 3.27 14.63 -2.48
C TYR A 23 4.02 15.88 -2.03
N GLU A 24 3.60 17.09 -2.45
CA GLU A 24 4.18 18.35 -1.96
C GLU A 24 3.91 18.54 -0.47
N ILE A 25 2.68 18.26 -0.02
CA ILE A 25 2.32 18.34 1.39
C ILE A 25 3.16 17.35 2.22
N ILE A 26 3.31 16.12 1.73
CA ILE A 26 4.13 15.10 2.41
C ILE A 26 5.60 15.52 2.44
N ALA A 27 6.14 15.99 1.32
CA ALA A 27 7.54 16.43 1.21
C ALA A 27 7.84 17.59 2.17
N CYS A 28 6.93 18.57 2.24
CA CYS A 28 7.00 19.69 3.18
C CYS A 28 7.01 19.21 4.65
N GLY A 29 6.11 18.28 5.02
CA GLY A 29 6.08 17.70 6.36
C GLY A 29 7.32 16.86 6.71
N LEU A 30 7.97 16.27 5.70
CA LEU A 30 9.21 15.52 5.85
C LEU A 30 10.48 16.38 5.76
N GLN A 31 10.33 17.66 5.38
CA GLN A 31 11.42 18.62 5.15
C GLN A 31 12.41 18.17 4.07
N ILE A 32 11.89 17.61 2.97
CA ILE A 32 12.68 17.21 1.80
C ILE A 32 12.07 17.83 0.52
N PRO A 33 12.86 18.02 -0.55
CA PRO A 33 12.33 18.39 -1.85
C PRO A 33 11.34 17.34 -2.39
N CYS A 34 10.29 17.79 -3.07
CA CYS A 34 9.29 16.89 -3.65
C CYS A 34 9.88 15.92 -4.66
N ASP A 35 10.80 16.38 -5.52
CA ASP A 35 11.52 15.51 -6.46
C ASP A 35 12.29 14.38 -5.75
N GLN A 36 12.88 14.68 -4.59
CA GLN A 36 13.57 13.68 -3.79
C GLN A 36 12.57 12.65 -3.23
N LEU A 37 11.46 13.10 -2.67
CA LEU A 37 10.37 12.21 -2.22
C LEU A 37 9.90 11.32 -3.36
N TRP A 38 9.63 11.89 -4.53
CA TRP A 38 9.15 11.17 -5.71
C TRP A 38 10.11 10.07 -6.13
N ASN A 39 11.40 10.39 -6.26
CA ASN A 39 12.43 9.40 -6.62
C ASN A 39 12.52 8.26 -5.61
N MET A 40 12.43 8.56 -4.30
CA MET A 40 12.45 7.55 -3.25
C MET A 40 11.21 6.66 -3.31
N VAL A 41 10.03 7.23 -3.53
CA VAL A 41 8.78 6.46 -3.66
C VAL A 41 8.83 5.54 -4.88
N GLN A 42 9.28 6.03 -6.03
CA GLN A 42 9.43 5.21 -7.25
C GLN A 42 10.41 4.06 -7.04
N ARG A 43 11.54 4.32 -6.35
CA ARG A 43 12.50 3.27 -5.95
C ARG A 43 11.82 2.19 -5.08
N LEU A 44 11.09 2.60 -4.05
CA LEU A 44 10.40 1.67 -3.13
C LEU A 44 9.31 0.84 -3.82
N ILE A 45 8.68 1.36 -4.86
CA ILE A 45 7.76 0.61 -5.72
C ILE A 45 8.54 -0.42 -6.56
N ALA A 46 9.63 0.00 -7.21
CA ALA A 46 10.45 -0.88 -8.04
C ALA A 46 11.09 -2.04 -7.25
N GLU A 47 11.48 -1.78 -6.00
CA GLU A 47 12.00 -2.81 -5.07
C GLU A 47 10.90 -3.73 -4.49
N GLY A 48 9.62 -3.44 -4.76
CA GLY A 48 8.49 -4.23 -4.26
C GLY A 48 8.14 -4.00 -2.79
N VAL A 49 8.78 -3.02 -2.13
CA VAL A 49 8.45 -2.59 -0.76
C VAL A 49 7.05 -1.98 -0.73
N ILE A 50 6.76 -1.10 -1.68
CA ILE A 50 5.40 -0.59 -1.93
C ILE A 50 4.76 -1.44 -3.02
N ARG A 51 3.81 -2.32 -2.65
CA ARG A 51 3.10 -3.17 -3.62
C ARG A 51 2.09 -2.40 -4.47
N ARG A 52 1.41 -1.43 -3.87
CA ARG A 52 0.36 -0.63 -4.51
C ARG A 52 0.11 0.66 -3.75
N ILE A 53 -0.02 1.77 -4.48
CA ILE A 53 -0.60 3.02 -3.98
C ILE A 53 -2.00 3.15 -4.57
N GLY A 54 -3.01 3.28 -3.72
CA GLY A 54 -4.40 3.39 -4.15
C GLY A 54 -5.38 3.19 -3.00
N ALA A 55 -6.67 3.26 -3.30
CA ALA A 55 -7.71 3.11 -2.30
C ALA A 55 -7.75 1.69 -1.71
N SER A 56 -7.93 1.62 -0.38
CA SER A 56 -8.36 0.42 0.33
C SER A 56 -9.80 0.62 0.77
N LEU A 57 -10.71 -0.15 0.20
CA LEU A 57 -12.15 0.02 0.41
C LEU A 57 -12.66 -0.98 1.43
N ASP A 58 -13.51 -0.53 2.34
CA ASP A 58 -14.23 -1.40 3.27
C ASP A 58 -15.37 -2.09 2.52
N SER A 59 -15.16 -3.35 2.16
CA SER A 59 -16.12 -4.17 1.41
C SER A 59 -17.48 -4.28 2.11
N ARG A 60 -17.50 -4.31 3.45
CA ARG A 60 -18.75 -4.39 4.22
C ARG A 60 -19.57 -3.12 4.08
N LYS A 61 -18.93 -1.95 4.11
CA LYS A 61 -19.61 -0.65 3.88
C LYS A 61 -20.15 -0.51 2.46
N LEU A 62 -19.54 -1.19 1.50
CA LEU A 62 -20.00 -1.27 0.11
C LEU A 62 -21.13 -2.29 -0.10
N GLY A 63 -21.59 -2.99 0.95
CA GLY A 63 -22.66 -3.98 0.86
C GLY A 63 -22.21 -5.36 0.38
N PHE A 64 -20.89 -5.60 0.26
CA PHE A 64 -20.38 -6.93 -0.05
C PHE A 64 -20.36 -7.81 1.20
N CYS A 65 -20.70 -9.08 1.01
CA CYS A 65 -20.57 -10.13 2.01
C CYS A 65 -19.45 -11.08 1.60
N SER A 66 -18.55 -11.38 2.53
CA SER A 66 -17.49 -12.38 2.35
C SER A 66 -17.65 -13.48 3.40
N THR A 67 -17.35 -14.72 3.03
CA THR A 67 -17.30 -15.86 3.96
C THR A 67 -15.97 -16.59 3.80
N LEU A 68 -15.49 -17.21 4.88
CA LEU A 68 -14.38 -18.16 4.83
C LEU A 68 -14.97 -19.56 4.72
N ALA A 69 -14.71 -20.25 3.61
CA ALA A 69 -15.06 -21.65 3.42
C ALA A 69 -13.79 -22.50 3.45
N ALA A 70 -13.91 -23.70 4.01
CA ALA A 70 -12.82 -24.67 4.06
C ALA A 70 -13.34 -26.02 3.58
N VAL A 71 -12.51 -26.73 2.81
CA VAL A 71 -12.78 -28.08 2.31
C VAL A 71 -11.63 -29.00 2.68
N SER A 72 -11.94 -30.24 3.01
CA SER A 72 -10.93 -31.29 3.12
C SER A 72 -10.66 -31.84 1.72
N SER A 73 -9.38 -31.94 1.35
CA SER A 73 -8.95 -32.49 0.07
C SER A 73 -7.84 -33.51 0.27
N LYS A 74 -7.75 -34.48 -0.65
CA LYS A 74 -6.60 -35.38 -0.72
C LYS A 74 -5.38 -34.61 -1.22
N ALA A 75 -4.18 -35.03 -0.82
CA ALA A 75 -2.93 -34.31 -1.10
C ALA A 75 -2.67 -34.09 -2.61
N ASP A 76 -3.06 -35.06 -3.45
CA ASP A 76 -2.94 -35.03 -4.90
C ASP A 76 -3.96 -34.12 -5.60
N LEU A 77 -4.99 -33.65 -4.87
CA LEU A 77 -6.07 -32.83 -5.40
C LEU A 77 -6.06 -31.38 -4.89
N VAL A 78 -5.03 -30.96 -4.13
CA VAL A 78 -4.97 -29.62 -3.52
C VAL A 78 -4.97 -28.51 -4.57
N GLU A 79 -4.23 -28.66 -5.67
CA GLU A 79 -4.19 -27.63 -6.74
C GLU A 79 -5.53 -27.46 -7.46
N GLN A 80 -6.38 -28.49 -7.47
CA GLN A 80 -7.70 -28.45 -8.11
C GLN A 80 -8.80 -27.92 -7.18
N ALA A 81 -8.51 -27.79 -5.88
CA ALA A 81 -9.46 -27.37 -4.86
C ALA A 81 -9.50 -25.85 -4.64
N ALA A 82 -8.61 -25.09 -5.30
CA ALA A 82 -8.48 -23.64 -5.20
C ALA A 82 -9.41 -22.88 -6.17
#